data_AF-A0A2U8I6N1-F1
#
_entry.id   AF-A0A2U8I6N1-F1
#
_cell.length_a   1.000
_cell.length_b   1.000
_cell.length_c   1.000
_cell.angle_alpha   90.00
_cell.angle_beta   90.00
_cell.angle_gamma   90.00
#
_symmetry.space_group_name_H-M   'P 1'
#
loop_
_entity.id
_entity.type
_entity.pdbx_description
1 polymer ?
#
loop_
_entity_poly.entity_id
_entity_poly.type
_entity_poly.pdbx_seq_one_letter_code
_entity_poly.pdbx_strand_id
1 'polypeptide(L)'
;MPIGTTQNTLMKGDDPRVVKCDVDHINEHAFLAVNKNASLTDVAGEAPQQLPVGMGLHAGGDFWGKFEVELMAATSGVDPATRPAIVRELLQYMNMDTIHFTAGFNIMKLTIKKTVDGFGSYVFHIPNQHIKTGCFMSFVLYHNIVGNTDWWWCDNAVKGRWHQKTHHLFSGKAASTYHRGGKLSDLSRKHAAGAYTHVDIGISGKPTIGDVLYIALPQVIAGKWNPAHRCPQFYNVGAGLGT
;
A
#
# COMPACT_ATOMS: atom_id res chain seq x y z
N MET A 1 -9.83 48.42 18.10
CA MET A 1 -10.85 47.81 17.21
C MET A 1 -10.35 46.44 16.76
N PRO A 2 -11.21 45.42 16.66
CA PRO A 2 -10.81 44.02 16.69
C PRO A 2 -10.18 43.51 15.38
N ILE A 3 -9.31 42.53 15.53
CA ILE A 3 -8.70 41.71 14.48
C ILE A 3 -9.81 40.89 13.81
N GLY A 4 -10.13 41.22 12.56
CA GLY A 4 -11.05 40.47 11.72
C GLY A 4 -10.34 39.30 11.05
N THR A 5 -10.79 38.09 11.36
CA THR A 5 -10.41 36.83 10.72
C THR A 5 -10.74 36.84 9.23
N THR A 6 -9.74 36.95 8.34
CA THR A 6 -9.92 36.58 6.93
C THR A 6 -9.87 35.06 6.82
N GLN A 7 -11.04 34.45 6.96
CA GLN A 7 -11.29 33.07 6.57
C GLN A 7 -10.86 32.83 5.12
N ASN A 8 -10.23 31.68 4.96
CA ASN A 8 -9.73 31.07 3.75
C ASN A 8 -10.87 30.91 2.71
N THR A 9 -10.96 31.80 1.72
CA THR A 9 -12.01 31.81 0.69
C THR A 9 -11.88 30.69 -0.36
N LEU A 10 -10.96 29.73 -0.17
CA LEU A 10 -10.79 28.57 -1.05
C LEU A 10 -11.74 27.40 -0.75
N MET A 11 -12.72 27.57 0.13
CA MET A 11 -13.70 26.54 0.52
C MET A 11 -15.15 27.06 0.56
N LYS A 12 -15.47 28.16 -0.14
CA LYS A 12 -16.88 28.44 -0.46
C LYS A 12 -17.26 27.51 -1.60
N GLY A 13 -18.26 26.65 -1.38
CA GLY A 13 -18.75 25.64 -2.33
C GLY A 13 -19.34 26.17 -3.63
N ASP A 14 -19.04 27.41 -4.01
CA ASP A 14 -19.66 28.15 -5.11
C ASP A 14 -18.65 28.48 -6.23
N ASP A 15 -17.40 27.98 -6.19
CA ASP A 15 -16.44 28.19 -7.29
C ASP A 15 -16.90 27.37 -8.51
N PRO A 16 -17.27 28.01 -9.64
CA PRO A 16 -17.83 27.33 -10.81
C PRO A 16 -16.85 26.34 -11.47
N ARG A 17 -15.57 26.33 -11.09
CA ARG A 17 -14.57 25.33 -11.52
C ARG A 17 -14.59 24.07 -10.65
N VAL A 18 -15.13 24.15 -9.43
CA VAL A 18 -15.32 23.02 -8.50
C VAL A 18 -16.73 22.42 -8.66
N VAL A 19 -17.72 23.24 -9.03
CA VAL A 19 -19.13 22.85 -9.25
C VAL A 19 -19.34 21.90 -10.45
N LYS A 20 -18.30 21.57 -11.22
CA LYS A 20 -18.37 20.59 -12.34
C LYS A 20 -17.68 19.25 -12.09
N CYS A 21 -17.00 19.07 -10.96
CA CYS A 21 -16.74 17.73 -10.47
C CYS A 21 -17.85 17.43 -9.47
N ASP A 22 -18.91 16.77 -9.94
CA ASP A 22 -19.95 16.22 -9.09
C ASP A 22 -19.30 15.53 -7.89
N VAL A 23 -19.46 16.12 -6.71
CA VAL A 23 -18.95 15.56 -5.46
C VAL A 23 -19.63 14.24 -5.12
N ASP A 24 -20.76 13.97 -5.77
CA ASP A 24 -21.53 12.72 -5.67
C ASP A 24 -20.88 11.60 -6.52
N HIS A 25 -20.12 11.94 -7.57
CA HIS A 25 -19.47 10.97 -8.48
C HIS A 25 -17.97 10.74 -8.19
N ILE A 26 -17.34 11.46 -7.24
CA ILE A 26 -15.96 11.15 -6.79
C ILE A 26 -15.83 9.73 -6.21
N ASN A 27 -16.95 9.16 -5.75
CA ASN A 27 -17.02 7.77 -5.27
C ASN A 27 -17.31 6.76 -6.40
N GLU A 28 -17.50 7.20 -7.65
CA GLU A 28 -17.95 6.39 -8.78
C GLU A 28 -16.88 6.18 -9.86
N HIS A 29 -15.60 6.19 -9.48
CA HIS A 29 -14.55 5.82 -10.42
C HIS A 29 -14.45 4.30 -10.59
N ALA A 30 -14.30 3.85 -11.84
CA ALA A 30 -14.11 2.44 -12.17
C ALA A 30 -12.95 1.83 -11.36
N PHE A 31 -13.23 0.71 -10.69
CA PHE A 31 -12.32 0.01 -9.80
C PHE A 31 -11.40 -0.94 -10.59
N LEU A 32 -10.53 -0.39 -11.42
CA LEU A 32 -9.47 -1.19 -12.06
C LEU A 32 -8.20 -1.12 -11.22
N ALA A 33 -7.81 -2.26 -10.65
CA ALA A 33 -6.48 -2.42 -10.09
C ALA A 33 -5.46 -2.46 -11.24
N VAL A 34 -4.41 -1.65 -11.15
CA VAL A 34 -3.40 -1.48 -12.21
C VAL A 34 -2.13 -2.31 -11.94
N ASN A 35 -2.13 -3.12 -10.87
CA ASN A 35 -0.96 -3.90 -10.48
C ASN A 35 -0.98 -5.29 -11.09
N LYS A 36 -0.03 -5.55 -12.01
CA LYS A 36 0.13 -6.82 -12.75
C LYS A 36 0.13 -8.06 -11.83
N ASN A 37 0.70 -7.94 -10.63
CA ASN A 37 0.86 -9.05 -9.70
C ASN A 37 0.47 -8.65 -8.26
N ALA A 38 -0.67 -7.97 -8.10
CA ALA A 38 -1.20 -7.63 -6.78
C ALA A 38 -1.45 -8.87 -5.91
N SER A 39 -1.80 -10.02 -6.51
CA SER A 39 -2.00 -11.29 -5.81
C SER A 39 -0.71 -11.90 -5.25
N LEU A 40 0.46 -11.39 -5.65
CA LEU A 40 1.78 -11.92 -5.26
C LEU A 40 1.98 -13.40 -5.63
N THR A 41 1.28 -13.89 -6.65
CA THR A 41 1.29 -15.30 -7.08
C THR A 41 2.33 -15.60 -8.15
N ASP A 42 2.64 -14.62 -9.01
CA ASP A 42 3.71 -14.72 -9.99
C ASP A 42 5.05 -14.37 -9.31
N VAL A 43 6.06 -15.25 -9.39
CA VAL A 43 7.34 -15.07 -8.68
C VAL A 43 8.52 -15.15 -9.64
N ALA A 44 9.53 -14.31 -9.41
CA ALA A 44 10.78 -14.30 -10.14
C ALA A 44 11.98 -14.48 -9.19
N GLY A 45 13.10 -14.92 -9.77
CA GLY A 45 14.30 -15.33 -9.05
C GLY A 45 14.43 -16.85 -8.96
N GLU A 46 15.52 -17.30 -8.36
CA GLU A 46 15.82 -18.71 -8.16
C GLU A 46 15.56 -19.09 -6.70
N ALA A 47 14.96 -20.26 -6.46
CA ALA A 47 14.74 -20.73 -5.10
C ALA A 47 16.07 -20.86 -4.34
N PRO A 48 16.15 -20.43 -3.06
CA PRO A 48 15.05 -19.91 -2.22
C PRO A 48 14.82 -18.39 -2.31
N GLN A 49 15.57 -17.67 -3.12
CA GLN A 49 15.53 -16.21 -3.24
C GLN A 49 14.55 -15.75 -4.33
N GLN A 50 13.26 -15.91 -4.04
CA GLN A 50 12.19 -15.53 -4.96
C GLN A 50 11.35 -14.37 -4.41
N LEU A 51 10.98 -13.45 -5.29
CA LEU A 51 10.08 -12.34 -4.96
C LEU A 51 8.92 -12.29 -5.97
N PRO A 52 7.76 -11.76 -5.56
CA PRO A 52 6.69 -11.48 -6.48
C PRO A 52 7.15 -10.61 -7.65
N VAL A 53 6.80 -11.01 -8.88
CA VAL A 53 7.15 -10.27 -10.10
C VAL A 53 6.73 -8.80 -9.98
N GLY A 54 7.66 -7.90 -10.31
CA GLY A 54 7.48 -6.45 -10.22
C GLY A 54 7.89 -5.85 -8.88
N MET A 55 8.04 -6.66 -7.82
CA MET A 55 8.80 -6.22 -6.65
C MET A 55 10.27 -6.19 -7.00
N GLY A 56 10.93 -5.10 -6.65
CA GLY A 56 12.36 -4.94 -6.88
C GLY A 56 13.08 -4.56 -5.61
N LEU A 57 14.34 -4.97 -5.59
CA LEU A 57 15.27 -4.69 -4.51
C LEU A 57 16.10 -3.46 -4.88
N HIS A 58 16.50 -2.66 -3.89
CA HIS A 58 17.38 -1.54 -4.16
C HIS A 58 18.74 -2.03 -4.70
N ALA A 59 19.26 -1.31 -5.71
CA ALA A 59 20.59 -1.51 -6.27
C ALA A 59 21.64 -1.23 -5.20
N GLY A 60 22.05 -2.28 -4.49
CA GLY A 60 22.85 -2.18 -3.26
C GLY A 60 22.93 -3.52 -2.53
N GLY A 61 21.94 -4.40 -2.75
CA GLY A 61 22.17 -5.85 -2.71
C GLY A 61 22.32 -6.50 -1.33
N ASP A 62 21.67 -6.02 -0.28
CA ASP A 62 21.72 -6.67 1.05
C ASP A 62 20.37 -7.16 1.58
N PHE A 63 19.30 -7.00 0.79
CA PHE A 63 17.94 -7.43 1.17
C PHE A 63 17.93 -8.87 1.67
N TRP A 64 18.50 -9.82 0.92
CA TRP A 64 18.53 -11.23 1.30
C TRP A 64 19.43 -11.52 2.50
N GLY A 65 20.38 -10.64 2.82
CA GLY A 65 21.16 -10.71 4.07
C GLY A 65 20.38 -10.21 5.28
N LYS A 66 19.43 -9.30 5.07
CA LYS A 66 18.66 -8.63 6.13
C LYS A 66 17.29 -9.23 6.38
N PHE A 67 16.70 -9.91 5.39
CA PHE A 67 15.37 -10.48 5.49
C PHE A 67 15.32 -11.96 5.20
N GLU A 68 14.48 -12.65 5.94
CA GLU A 68 13.89 -13.90 5.51
C GLU A 68 12.55 -13.60 4.85
N VAL A 69 12.29 -14.23 3.70
CA VAL A 69 11.04 -14.05 2.96
C VAL A 69 10.34 -15.39 2.87
N GLU A 70 9.05 -15.39 3.19
CA GLU A 70 8.17 -16.55 3.06
C GLU A 70 6.88 -16.09 2.35
N LEU A 71 6.42 -16.87 1.36
CA LEU A 71 5.15 -16.66 0.68
C LEU A 71 4.15 -17.72 1.16
N MET A 72 3.04 -17.29 1.76
CA MET A 72 2.00 -18.18 2.27
C MET A 72 0.75 -18.03 1.41
N ALA A 73 0.30 -19.14 0.82
CA ALA A 73 -0.85 -19.13 -0.07
C ALA A 73 -2.18 -19.05 0.70
N ALA A 74 -3.04 -18.13 0.28
CA ALA A 74 -4.46 -18.08 0.61
C ALA A 74 -5.26 -18.71 -0.53
N THR A 75 -5.52 -20.01 -0.41
CA THR A 75 -6.16 -20.83 -1.46
C THR A 75 -7.63 -21.09 -1.16
N SER A 76 -8.48 -20.80 -2.14
CA SER A 76 -9.91 -21.13 -2.12
C SER A 76 -10.12 -22.63 -2.28
N GLY A 77 -11.18 -23.18 -1.66
CA GLY A 77 -11.47 -24.61 -1.68
C GLY A 77 -10.73 -25.43 -0.61
N VAL A 78 -9.82 -24.82 0.16
CA VAL A 78 -9.18 -25.45 1.32
C VAL A 78 -10.05 -25.24 2.57
N ASP A 79 -10.19 -26.28 3.39
CA ASP A 79 -10.91 -26.22 4.67
C ASP A 79 -10.34 -25.09 5.57
N PRO A 80 -11.16 -24.09 5.97
CA PRO A 80 -10.78 -23.03 6.88
C PRO A 80 -9.99 -23.48 8.12
N ALA A 81 -10.32 -24.65 8.68
CA ALA A 81 -9.68 -25.16 9.89
C ALA A 81 -8.21 -25.58 9.68
N THR A 82 -7.82 -25.87 8.44
CA THR A 82 -6.46 -26.35 8.09
C THR A 82 -5.55 -25.24 7.57
N ARG A 83 -6.07 -24.03 7.37
CA ARG A 83 -5.30 -22.88 6.89
C ARG A 83 -4.27 -22.43 7.92
N PRO A 84 -3.10 -21.90 7.49
CA PRO A 84 -2.20 -21.20 8.39
C PRO A 84 -2.92 -20.09 9.17
N ALA A 85 -2.64 -19.95 10.46
CA ALA A 85 -3.35 -19.01 11.34
C ALA A 85 -3.36 -17.58 10.79
N ILE A 86 -2.21 -17.09 10.31
CA ILE A 86 -2.09 -15.73 9.77
C ILE A 86 -2.92 -15.50 8.50
N VAL A 87 -3.10 -16.53 7.67
CA VAL A 87 -3.96 -16.50 6.48
C VAL A 87 -5.42 -16.45 6.91
N ARG A 88 -5.79 -17.30 7.87
CA ARG A 88 -7.14 -17.36 8.43
C ARG A 88 -7.54 -16.03 9.06
N GLU A 89 -6.67 -15.41 9.85
CA GLU A 89 -6.89 -14.10 10.47
C GLU A 89 -7.16 -13.01 9.42
N LEU A 90 -6.43 -12.99 8.30
CA LEU A 90 -6.67 -12.03 7.22
C LEU A 90 -8.03 -12.27 6.56
N LEU A 91 -8.36 -13.53 6.24
CA LEU A 91 -9.64 -13.87 5.65
C LEU A 91 -10.80 -13.52 6.59
N GLN A 92 -10.66 -13.72 7.90
CA GLN A 92 -11.65 -13.31 8.90
C GLN A 92 -11.80 -11.80 8.95
N TYR A 93 -10.69 -11.06 8.94
CA TYR A 93 -10.71 -9.58 8.86
C TYR A 93 -11.48 -9.07 7.63
N MET A 94 -11.39 -9.79 6.50
CA MET A 94 -12.12 -9.47 5.27
C MET A 94 -13.54 -10.06 5.22
N ASN A 95 -13.99 -10.78 6.25
CA ASN A 95 -15.25 -11.55 6.27
C ASN A 95 -15.33 -12.56 5.10
N MET A 96 -14.25 -13.32 4.89
CA MET A 96 -14.05 -14.28 3.79
C MET A 96 -13.46 -15.62 4.25
N ASP A 97 -13.45 -15.91 5.56
CA ASP A 97 -12.97 -17.20 6.09
C ASP A 97 -13.99 -18.33 5.89
N THR A 98 -14.39 -18.51 4.64
CA THR A 98 -15.27 -19.56 4.14
C THR A 98 -14.46 -20.52 3.27
N ILE A 99 -14.97 -21.73 3.01
CA ILE A 99 -14.29 -22.70 2.14
C ILE A 99 -13.98 -22.08 0.78
N HIS A 100 -14.96 -21.39 0.18
CA HIS A 100 -14.82 -20.74 -1.11
C HIS A 100 -14.79 -19.23 -0.97
N PHE A 101 -13.84 -18.61 -1.67
CA PHE A 101 -13.75 -17.16 -1.88
C PHE A 101 -13.11 -16.87 -3.25
N THR A 102 -13.28 -15.65 -3.74
CA THR A 102 -12.77 -15.20 -5.05
C THR A 102 -11.28 -14.82 -4.96
N ALA A 103 -10.52 -15.12 -6.02
CA ALA A 103 -9.13 -14.70 -6.24
C ALA A 103 -8.15 -15.18 -5.15
N GLY A 104 -7.51 -16.34 -5.38
CA GLY A 104 -6.39 -16.79 -4.55
C GLY A 104 -5.23 -15.79 -4.62
N PHE A 105 -4.48 -15.67 -3.52
CA PHE A 105 -3.36 -14.75 -3.40
C PHE A 105 -2.33 -15.27 -2.41
N ASN A 106 -1.13 -14.71 -2.41
CA ASN A 106 -0.10 -14.96 -1.40
C ASN A 106 -0.02 -13.81 -0.40
N ILE A 107 0.33 -14.17 0.83
CA ILE A 107 0.80 -13.26 1.87
C ILE A 107 2.32 -13.35 1.88
N MET A 108 2.99 -12.22 1.71
CA MET A 108 4.43 -12.15 1.87
C MET A 108 4.76 -11.80 3.31
N LYS A 109 5.54 -12.66 3.96
CA LYS A 109 6.11 -12.46 5.30
C LYS A 109 7.57 -12.07 5.16
N LEU A 110 7.95 -10.98 5.80
CA LEU A 110 9.31 -10.47 5.88
C LEU A 110 9.77 -10.48 7.34
N THR A 111 10.74 -11.31 7.67
CA THR A 111 11.34 -11.36 9.02
C THR A 111 12.69 -10.66 9.00
N ILE A 112 12.93 -9.73 9.93
CA ILE A 112 14.24 -9.08 10.07
C ILE A 112 15.26 -10.05 10.66
N LYS A 113 16.34 -10.33 9.93
CA LYS A 113 17.48 -11.15 10.37
C LYS A 113 18.64 -10.34 10.92
N LYS A 114 18.84 -9.12 10.41
CA LYS A 114 20.03 -8.31 10.70
C LYS A 114 19.69 -6.82 10.69
N THR A 115 20.22 -6.08 11.67
CA THR A 115 19.98 -4.63 11.85
C THR A 115 21.26 -3.79 11.96
N VAL A 116 22.41 -4.41 12.24
CA VAL A 116 23.69 -3.73 12.53
C VAL A 116 24.18 -2.79 11.43
N ASP A 117 23.87 -3.10 10.15
CA ASP A 117 24.30 -2.28 9.02
C ASP A 117 23.26 -1.20 8.64
N GLY A 118 22.19 -1.07 9.43
CA GLY A 118 21.01 -0.29 9.06
C GLY A 118 20.29 -0.85 7.82
N PHE A 119 19.20 -0.20 7.39
CA PHE A 119 18.42 -0.64 6.23
C PHE A 119 18.61 0.24 4.98
N GLY A 120 19.30 1.38 5.11
CA GLY A 120 19.33 2.40 4.07
C GLY A 120 17.95 3.02 3.83
N SER A 121 17.86 3.92 2.85
CA SER A 121 16.57 4.41 2.36
C SER A 121 15.99 3.41 1.36
N TYR A 122 14.69 3.08 1.49
CA TYR A 122 13.93 2.27 0.51
C TYR A 122 14.45 0.83 0.37
N VAL A 123 13.96 -0.09 1.21
CA VAL A 123 14.47 -1.47 1.27
C VAL A 123 14.08 -2.27 0.02
N PHE A 124 12.80 -2.21 -0.34
CA PHE A 124 12.25 -2.81 -1.55
C PHE A 124 11.01 -2.03 -1.99
N HIS A 125 10.59 -2.24 -3.23
CA HIS A 125 9.40 -1.60 -3.78
C HIS A 125 8.34 -2.60 -4.24
N ILE A 126 7.11 -2.13 -4.31
CA ILE A 126 5.98 -2.91 -4.84
C ILE A 126 5.98 -2.91 -6.39
N PRO A 127 5.22 -3.82 -7.03
CA PRO A 127 4.97 -3.75 -8.47
C PRO A 127 4.34 -2.41 -8.87
N ASN A 128 4.83 -1.81 -9.96
CA ASN A 128 4.38 -0.51 -10.47
C ASN A 128 4.47 0.64 -9.44
N GLN A 129 5.55 0.68 -8.66
CA GLN A 129 5.80 1.65 -7.57
C GLN A 129 5.66 3.14 -7.93
N HIS A 130 5.75 3.52 -9.21
CA HIS A 130 5.61 4.90 -9.66
C HIS A 130 4.15 5.25 -9.93
N ILE A 131 3.44 5.74 -8.92
CA ILE A 131 2.04 6.11 -9.06
C ILE A 131 1.95 7.57 -9.53
N LYS A 132 1.43 7.78 -10.74
CA LYS A 132 1.19 9.14 -11.25
C LYS A 132 0.21 9.86 -10.34
N THR A 133 0.60 11.00 -9.81
CA THR A 133 -0.26 11.82 -8.94
C THR A 133 -1.07 12.84 -9.73
N GLY A 134 -0.82 13.00 -11.04
CA GLY A 134 -1.56 13.93 -11.90
C GLY A 134 -3.07 13.66 -11.96
N CYS A 135 -3.48 12.40 -11.82
CA CYS A 135 -4.86 11.96 -11.64
C CYS A 135 -5.07 11.50 -10.19
N PHE A 136 -6.32 11.52 -9.71
CA PHE A 136 -6.63 10.95 -8.39
C PHE A 136 -6.42 9.43 -8.46
N MET A 137 -5.50 8.91 -7.66
CA MET A 137 -5.16 7.49 -7.53
C MET A 137 -5.27 7.08 -6.07
N SER A 138 -5.45 5.79 -5.82
CA SER A 138 -5.36 5.20 -4.49
C SER A 138 -4.37 4.05 -4.47
N PHE A 139 -3.58 3.96 -3.42
CA PHE A 139 -2.78 2.77 -3.13
C PHE A 139 -3.35 2.07 -1.90
N VAL A 140 -3.57 0.77 -1.99
CA VAL A 140 -4.16 -0.06 -0.94
C VAL A 140 -3.26 -1.26 -0.68
N LEU A 141 -3.10 -1.63 0.59
CA LEU A 141 -2.53 -2.92 0.99
C LEU A 141 -3.19 -3.43 2.26
N TYR A 142 -3.10 -4.73 2.51
CA TYR A 142 -3.29 -5.30 3.84
C TYR A 142 -1.93 -5.55 4.47
N HIS A 143 -1.81 -5.24 5.76
CA HIS A 143 -0.60 -5.54 6.52
C HIS A 143 -0.90 -6.02 7.93
N ASN A 144 0.04 -6.77 8.50
CA ASN A 144 0.14 -7.04 9.92
C ASN A 144 1.60 -6.86 10.34
N ILE A 145 1.84 -5.96 11.30
CA ILE A 145 3.17 -5.70 11.85
C ILE A 145 3.29 -6.43 13.18
N VAL A 146 4.21 -7.38 13.29
CA VAL A 146 4.49 -8.08 14.54
C VAL A 146 5.85 -7.60 15.07
N GLY A 147 5.85 -7.07 16.28
CA GLY A 147 7.04 -6.45 16.89
C GLY A 147 6.96 -4.92 16.94
N ASN A 148 8.10 -4.26 17.06
CA ASN A 148 8.19 -2.83 17.34
C ASN A 148 8.69 -1.98 16.16
N THR A 149 9.19 -2.61 15.09
CA THR A 149 9.64 -1.94 13.87
C THR A 149 8.52 -1.12 13.23
N ASP A 150 8.88 0.02 12.67
CA ASP A 150 7.98 0.83 11.85
C ASP A 150 8.30 0.62 10.37
N TRP A 151 7.25 0.40 9.59
CA TRP A 151 7.32 0.13 8.16
C TRP A 151 6.65 1.25 7.38
N TRP A 152 7.31 1.76 6.34
CA TRP A 152 6.74 2.80 5.50
C TRP A 152 5.53 2.28 4.74
N TRP A 153 4.60 3.19 4.41
CA TRP A 153 3.32 2.90 3.76
C TRP A 153 2.33 2.02 4.54
N CYS A 154 2.73 1.46 5.69
CA CYS A 154 1.82 0.81 6.64
C CYS A 154 1.26 1.79 7.68
N ASP A 155 0.26 1.36 8.44
CA ASP A 155 -0.18 2.06 9.64
C ASP A 155 0.59 1.55 10.88
N ASN A 156 1.64 2.27 11.26
CA ASN A 156 2.50 1.87 12.39
C ASN A 156 1.84 2.03 13.76
N ALA A 157 0.67 2.66 13.85
CA ALA A 157 -0.13 2.67 15.07
C ALA A 157 -0.92 1.36 15.26
N VAL A 158 -1.01 0.53 14.22
CA VAL A 158 -1.73 -0.75 14.24
C VAL A 158 -0.74 -1.92 14.11
N LYS A 159 -0.43 -2.56 15.24
CA LYS A 159 0.48 -3.71 15.33
C LYS A 159 -0.24 -4.94 15.92
N GLY A 160 0.24 -6.13 15.58
CA GLY A 160 -0.25 -7.43 16.07
C GLY A 160 -1.60 -7.87 15.51
N ARG A 161 -2.12 -7.19 14.48
CA ARG A 161 -3.38 -7.54 13.82
C ARG A 161 -3.39 -7.03 12.37
N TRP A 162 -4.26 -7.64 11.56
CA TRP A 162 -4.49 -7.19 10.19
C TRP A 162 -5.15 -5.82 10.11
N HIS A 163 -4.70 -5.03 9.14
CA HIS A 163 -5.24 -3.73 8.82
C HIS A 163 -5.13 -3.45 7.32
N GLN A 164 -6.17 -2.86 6.74
CA GLN A 164 -6.14 -2.29 5.39
C GLN A 164 -5.68 -0.83 5.45
N LYS A 165 -4.54 -0.52 4.84
CA LYS A 165 -4.10 0.87 4.68
C LYS A 165 -4.41 1.36 3.27
N THR A 166 -5.07 2.51 3.18
CA THR A 166 -5.35 3.21 1.92
C THR A 166 -4.67 4.57 1.92
N HIS A 167 -3.95 4.89 0.84
CA HIS A 167 -3.33 6.18 0.58
C HIS A 167 -3.99 6.80 -0.64
N HIS A 168 -4.50 8.03 -0.52
CA HIS A 168 -5.02 8.79 -1.66
C HIS A 168 -3.95 9.73 -2.19
N LEU A 169 -3.70 9.64 -3.49
CA LEU A 169 -2.61 10.30 -4.19
C LEU A 169 -3.20 11.14 -5.34
N PHE A 170 -3.12 12.47 -5.26
CA PHE A 170 -3.68 13.35 -6.29
C PHE A 170 -2.90 14.67 -6.39
N SER A 171 -3.01 15.34 -7.54
CA SER A 171 -2.37 16.63 -7.82
C SER A 171 -3.35 17.73 -7.48
N GLY A 172 -3.22 18.30 -6.28
CA GLY A 172 -4.16 19.30 -5.81
C GLY A 172 -3.80 19.80 -4.43
N LYS A 173 -3.04 20.90 -4.41
CA LYS A 173 -2.51 21.60 -3.22
C LYS A 173 -1.36 20.88 -2.51
N ALA A 174 -0.34 21.69 -2.23
CA ALA A 174 0.83 21.39 -1.42
C ALA A 174 0.54 20.33 -0.36
N ALA A 175 1.24 19.20 -0.43
CA ALA A 175 1.37 18.31 0.70
C ALA A 175 1.76 19.15 1.91
N SER A 176 0.83 19.33 2.85
CA SER A 176 1.14 19.84 4.18
C SER A 176 2.22 18.93 4.72
N THR A 177 3.42 19.48 4.72
CA THR A 177 4.66 18.75 4.87
C THR A 177 4.76 18.37 6.33
N TYR A 178 4.83 17.07 6.63
CA TYR A 178 5.61 16.65 7.78
C TYR A 178 7.08 16.90 7.41
N HIS A 179 7.54 18.15 7.60
CA HIS A 179 8.95 18.52 7.57
C HIS A 179 9.29 19.25 8.86
N ARG A 180 10.03 18.54 9.72
CA ARG A 180 10.69 19.09 10.88
C ARG A 180 11.81 20.03 10.40
N GLY A 181 11.46 21.30 10.24
CA GLY A 181 12.40 22.42 10.08
C GLY A 181 12.96 22.65 8.67
N GLY A 182 12.58 23.78 8.07
CA GLY A 182 13.43 24.46 7.08
C GLY A 182 12.85 24.67 5.68
N LYS A 183 12.45 25.94 5.42
CA LYS A 183 12.37 26.64 4.12
C LYS A 183 11.37 26.12 3.07
N LEU A 184 10.27 26.89 2.94
CA LEU A 184 9.41 26.95 1.76
C LEU A 184 10.16 27.54 0.56
N SER A 185 10.84 26.73 -0.23
CA SER A 185 11.29 27.16 -1.58
C SER A 185 11.37 26.07 -2.65
N ASP A 186 10.85 24.85 -2.42
CA ASP A 186 10.88 23.77 -3.44
C ASP A 186 9.57 22.94 -3.54
N LEU A 187 8.50 23.41 -2.88
CA LEU A 187 7.22 22.68 -2.74
C LEU A 187 6.27 22.79 -3.95
N SER A 188 6.57 23.63 -4.95
CA SER A 188 5.71 23.78 -6.15
C SER A 188 5.95 22.73 -7.24
N ARG A 189 7.05 21.97 -7.19
CA ARG A 189 7.38 20.96 -8.23
C ARG A 189 6.82 19.56 -7.94
N LYS A 190 6.66 19.17 -6.67
CA LYS A 190 6.19 17.82 -6.28
C LYS A 190 4.71 17.53 -6.57
N HIS A 191 3.94 18.54 -7.02
CA HIS A 191 2.52 18.39 -7.34
C HIS A 191 2.16 18.91 -8.73
N ALA A 192 3.15 19.08 -9.61
CA ALA A 192 2.94 19.46 -11.00
C ALA A 192 2.35 18.29 -11.82
N ALA A 193 1.67 18.61 -12.93
CA ALA A 193 1.26 17.60 -13.91
C ALA A 193 2.50 16.76 -14.34
N GLY A 194 2.39 15.43 -14.26
CA GLY A 194 3.50 14.51 -14.53
C GLY A 194 4.31 14.09 -13.30
N ALA A 195 4.04 14.66 -12.11
CA ALA A 195 4.59 14.16 -10.86
C ALA A 195 4.09 12.74 -10.54
N TYR A 196 4.89 12.02 -9.76
CA TYR A 196 4.59 10.68 -9.32
C TYR A 196 5.05 10.48 -7.87
N THR A 197 4.41 9.55 -7.18
CA THR A 197 4.82 9.10 -5.85
C THR A 197 5.45 7.72 -5.98
N HIS A 198 6.61 7.54 -5.36
CA HIS A 198 7.28 6.26 -5.21
C HIS A 198 6.73 5.48 -4.01
N VAL A 199 6.28 4.25 -4.23
CA VAL A 199 5.84 3.34 -3.16
C VAL A 199 6.94 2.33 -2.83
N ASP A 200 7.81 2.76 -1.94
CA ASP A 200 8.90 1.98 -1.38
C ASP A 200 8.58 1.53 0.04
N ILE A 201 8.63 0.24 0.31
CA ILE A 201 8.55 -0.28 1.67
C ILE A 201 9.93 -0.14 2.31
N GLY A 202 10.03 0.81 3.24
CA GLY A 202 11.21 1.07 4.03
C GLY A 202 10.98 0.74 5.50
N ILE A 203 12.07 0.80 6.27
CA ILE A 203 12.08 0.58 7.71
C ILE A 203 12.50 1.86 8.42
N SER A 204 11.85 2.15 9.54
CA SER A 204 12.21 3.25 10.43
C SER A 204 11.98 2.87 11.90
N GLY A 205 12.22 3.82 12.80
CA GLY A 205 12.12 3.57 14.24
C GLY A 205 13.31 2.77 14.77
N LYS A 206 13.04 1.79 15.64
CA LYS A 206 14.04 0.90 16.24
C LYS A 206 13.84 -0.53 15.72
N PRO A 207 14.38 -0.87 14.55
CA PRO A 207 14.19 -2.20 14.01
C PRO A 207 14.85 -3.26 14.90
N THR A 208 14.13 -4.36 15.13
CA THR A 208 14.58 -5.45 15.99
C THR A 208 14.64 -6.75 15.19
N ILE A 209 15.69 -7.56 15.41
CA ILE A 209 15.80 -8.89 14.81
C ILE A 209 14.61 -9.74 15.29
N GLY A 210 13.95 -10.42 14.35
CA GLY A 210 12.75 -11.20 14.58
C GLY A 210 11.45 -10.44 14.42
N ASP A 211 11.47 -9.10 14.29
CA ASP A 211 10.27 -8.35 13.92
C ASP A 211 9.82 -8.74 12.50
N VAL A 212 8.51 -8.81 12.31
CA VAL A 212 7.89 -9.34 11.09
C VAL A 212 6.93 -8.33 10.48
N LEU A 213 6.97 -8.19 9.17
CA LEU A 213 5.91 -7.58 8.37
C LEU A 213 5.25 -8.63 7.50
N TYR A 214 3.94 -8.75 7.62
CA TYR A 214 3.09 -9.43 6.65
C TYR A 214 2.48 -8.40 5.71
N ILE A 215 2.57 -8.61 4.41
CA ILE A 215 1.91 -7.80 3.38
C ILE A 215 1.07 -8.71 2.49
N ALA A 216 -0.14 -8.27 2.17
CA ALA A 216 -0.95 -8.89 1.14
C ALA A 216 -1.59 -7.82 0.25
N LEU A 217 -1.73 -8.14 -1.03
CA LEU A 217 -2.53 -7.39 -1.98
C LEU A 217 -2.17 -5.90 -2.12
N PRO A 218 -0.89 -5.53 -2.36
CA PRO A 218 -0.55 -4.16 -2.71
C PRO A 218 -1.16 -3.81 -4.08
N GLN A 219 -2.11 -2.88 -4.13
CA GLN A 219 -2.86 -2.49 -5.33
C GLN A 219 -2.84 -0.99 -5.56
N VAL A 220 -2.60 -0.59 -6.80
CA VAL A 220 -2.85 0.76 -7.28
C VAL A 220 -4.21 0.77 -7.97
N ILE A 221 -5.06 1.71 -7.60
CA ILE A 221 -6.45 1.81 -8.04
C ILE A 221 -6.65 3.22 -8.62
N ALA A 222 -7.26 3.30 -9.80
CA ALA A 222 -7.65 4.58 -10.37
C ALA A 222 -8.81 5.19 -9.55
N GLY A 223 -8.71 6.48 -9.21
CA GLY A 223 -9.72 7.19 -8.44
C GLY A 223 -9.56 7.07 -6.92
N LYS A 224 -10.58 7.55 -6.21
CA LYS A 224 -10.65 7.54 -4.74
C LYS A 224 -11.26 6.22 -4.25
N TRP A 225 -10.44 5.38 -3.63
CA TRP A 225 -10.89 4.10 -3.09
C TRP A 225 -11.64 4.25 -1.76
N ASN A 226 -12.75 3.55 -1.57
CA ASN A 226 -13.41 3.52 -0.26
C ASN A 226 -12.67 2.51 0.66
N PRO A 227 -12.00 2.94 1.74
CA PRO A 227 -11.29 2.02 2.63
C PRO A 227 -12.21 1.05 3.39
N ALA A 228 -13.54 1.26 3.38
CA ALA A 228 -14.51 0.30 3.91
C ALA A 228 -14.75 -0.90 2.98
N HIS A 229 -14.25 -0.86 1.74
CA HIS A 229 -14.37 -1.95 0.77
C HIS A 229 -13.06 -2.75 0.69
N ARG A 230 -13.19 -4.06 0.42
CA ARG A 230 -12.05 -4.96 0.21
C ARG A 230 -11.28 -4.59 -1.06
N CYS A 231 -10.07 -5.08 -1.29
CA CYS A 231 -9.38 -4.74 -2.55
C CYS A 231 -10.21 -5.09 -3.83
N PRO A 232 -10.15 -4.28 -4.90
CA PRO A 232 -10.95 -4.43 -6.12
C PRO A 232 -10.93 -5.82 -6.76
N GLN A 233 -9.81 -6.53 -6.64
CA GLN A 233 -9.65 -7.88 -7.18
C GLN A 233 -10.73 -8.87 -6.70
N PHE A 234 -11.41 -8.57 -5.59
CA PHE A 234 -12.46 -9.41 -5.02
C PHE A 234 -13.86 -9.10 -5.57
N TYR A 235 -14.04 -8.01 -6.33
CA TYR A 235 -15.34 -7.52 -6.79
C TYR A 235 -15.61 -7.74 -8.29
N ASN A 236 -14.67 -8.27 -9.07
CA ASN A 236 -14.92 -8.49 -10.50
C ASN A 236 -14.44 -9.84 -11.06
N VAL A 237 -15.27 -10.32 -11.99
CA VAL A 237 -15.33 -11.65 -12.61
C VAL A 237 -14.43 -11.66 -13.84
N GLY A 238 -13.12 -11.81 -13.63
CA GLY A 238 -12.11 -11.85 -14.69
C GLY A 238 -10.88 -12.59 -14.21
N ALA A 239 -11.06 -13.89 -13.91
CA ALA A 239 -9.93 -14.78 -13.76
C ALA A 239 -9.13 -14.77 -15.07
N GLY A 240 -7.95 -14.17 -15.07
CA GLY A 240 -7.01 -14.29 -16.19
C GLY A 240 -6.55 -12.97 -16.78
N LEU A 241 -5.44 -12.44 -16.24
CA LEU A 241 -4.30 -12.06 -17.07
C LEU A 241 -3.01 -12.60 -16.42
N GLY A 242 -3.02 -13.90 -16.14
CA GLY A 242 -1.87 -14.66 -15.63
C GLY A 242 -2.29 -16.01 -15.06
N THR A 243 -2.65 -16.95 -15.95
CA THR A 243 -2.37 -18.38 -15.71
C THR A 243 -0.91 -18.64 -16.02
#